data_AF-A0A5N7WEH1-F1
#
_entry.id   AF-A0A5N7WEH1-F1
#
_cell.length_a   1.000
_cell.length_b   1.000
_cell.length_c   1.000
_cell.angle_alpha   90.00
_cell.angle_beta   90.00
_cell.angle_gamma   90.00
#
_symmetry.space_group_name_H-M   'P 1'
#
loop_
_entity.id
_entity.type
_entity.pdbx_description
1 polymer ?
#
loop_
_entity_poly.entity_id
_entity_poly.type
_entity_poly.pdbx_seq_one_letter_code
_entity_poly.pdbx_strand_id
1 'polypeptide(L)'
;MKFQDIEKLANRIKFPKFLNRILVNMQFQDAESIASQLSQPDFRKENFINYMFMKEYVINDLVQARHSKEIFFSRYHEFFWCEPNLVSPVKHLSTGDLVTYTNQHGESYANHRILSFFQKPNGEVYLFLDIRDCFKPVSITDITLQKGYVGLTCAEDFDALEIAYQYNALPLYIQLDREKRQSAMQA
;
A
#
# COMPACT_ATOMS: atom_id res chain seq x y z
N MET A 1 -22.87 10.44 23.44
CA MET A 1 -23.35 10.40 22.04
C MET A 1 -24.09 9.08 21.88
N LYS A 2 -25.39 9.10 21.55
CA LYS A 2 -26.22 7.88 21.54
C LYS A 2 -26.05 7.18 20.18
N PHE A 3 -26.16 5.85 20.15
CA PHE A 3 -26.03 5.04 18.92
C PHE A 3 -26.90 5.56 17.74
N GLN A 4 -28.07 6.13 18.07
CA GLN A 4 -29.01 6.72 17.11
C GLN A 4 -28.51 8.00 16.42
N ASP A 5 -27.49 8.67 16.98
CA ASP A 5 -26.88 9.87 16.39
C ASP A 5 -25.85 9.52 15.29
N ILE A 6 -25.26 8.31 15.35
CA ILE A 6 -24.30 7.79 14.36
C ILE A 6 -25.04 7.32 13.09
N GLU A 7 -26.18 6.62 13.24
CA GLU A 7 -27.02 6.20 12.10
C GLU A 7 -27.59 7.38 11.31
N LYS A 8 -27.91 8.49 11.98
CA LYS A 8 -28.36 9.73 11.32
C LYS A 8 -27.24 10.43 10.55
N LEU A 9 -25.99 10.31 11.01
CA LEU A 9 -24.82 10.83 10.31
C LEU A 9 -24.51 9.98 9.07
N ALA A 10 -24.56 8.65 9.20
CA ALA A 10 -24.36 7.70 8.10
C ALA A 10 -25.42 7.83 6.99
N ASN A 11 -26.69 8.10 7.34
CA ASN A 11 -27.77 8.27 6.36
C ASN A 11 -27.81 9.65 5.68
N ARG A 12 -27.11 10.66 6.22
CA ARG A 12 -26.99 11.99 5.59
C ARG A 12 -25.89 12.06 4.55
N ILE A 13 -24.87 11.22 4.68
CA ILE A 13 -23.88 11.00 3.64
C ILE A 13 -24.54 10.03 2.66
N LYS A 14 -24.98 10.52 1.49
CA LYS A 14 -25.29 9.63 0.37
C LYS A 14 -23.97 8.93 0.00
N PHE A 15 -23.64 7.85 0.70
CA PHE A 15 -22.52 7.00 0.36
C PHE A 15 -22.77 6.53 -1.08
N PRO A 16 -21.95 6.98 -2.05
CA PRO A 16 -22.25 6.70 -3.44
C PRO A 16 -22.21 5.20 -3.63
N LYS A 17 -23.10 4.67 -4.48
CA LYS A 17 -23.10 3.28 -4.99
C LYS A 17 -21.73 2.82 -5.56
N PHE A 18 -20.76 3.72 -5.64
CA PHE A 18 -19.35 3.47 -5.95
C PHE A 18 -18.65 2.57 -4.93
N LEU A 19 -18.94 2.70 -3.62
CA LEU A 19 -18.35 1.82 -2.59
C LEU A 19 -18.79 0.36 -2.75
N ASN A 20 -20.06 0.13 -3.08
CA ASN A 20 -20.58 -1.20 -3.41
C ASN A 20 -19.93 -1.83 -4.67
N ARG A 21 -19.23 -1.05 -5.50
CA ARG A 21 -18.50 -1.57 -6.67
C ARG A 21 -17.03 -1.89 -6.35
N ILE A 22 -16.44 -1.21 -5.36
CA ILE A 22 -15.08 -1.45 -4.87
C ILE A 22 -15.02 -2.73 -4.00
N LEU A 23 -16.11 -3.03 -3.27
CA LEU A 23 -16.23 -4.21 -2.41
C LEU A 23 -16.24 -5.56 -3.14
N VAL A 24 -16.50 -5.60 -4.45
CA VAL A 24 -16.77 -6.87 -5.19
C VAL A 24 -15.51 -7.70 -5.48
N ASN A 25 -14.30 -7.16 -5.30
CA ASN A 25 -13.04 -7.87 -5.61
C ASN A 25 -12.01 -7.88 -4.46
N MET A 26 -12.39 -7.53 -3.23
CA MET A 26 -11.44 -7.56 -2.10
C MET A 26 -11.25 -9.00 -1.62
N GLN A 27 -10.05 -9.53 -1.85
CA GLN A 27 -9.63 -10.82 -1.33
C GLN A 27 -8.86 -10.63 -0.03
N PHE A 28 -9.06 -11.54 0.91
CA PHE A 28 -8.36 -11.57 2.19
C PHE A 28 -7.45 -12.77 2.23
N GLN A 29 -6.31 -12.61 2.89
CA GLN A 29 -5.34 -13.66 3.08
C GLN A 29 -4.96 -13.73 4.55
N ASP A 30 -4.85 -14.96 5.02
CA ASP A 30 -4.42 -15.25 6.37
C ASP A 30 -2.92 -14.91 6.58
N ALA A 31 -2.60 -14.37 7.76
CA ALA A 31 -1.23 -13.93 8.08
C ALA A 31 -0.25 -15.11 8.20
N GLU A 32 -0.70 -16.26 8.70
CA GLU A 32 0.12 -17.47 8.79
C GLU A 32 0.50 -17.97 7.39
N SER A 33 -0.44 -17.89 6.44
CA SER A 33 -0.18 -18.22 5.04
C SER A 33 0.96 -17.39 4.45
N ILE A 34 1.00 -16.08 4.69
CA ILE A 34 2.12 -15.24 4.21
C ILE A 34 3.39 -15.51 4.99
N ALA A 35 3.33 -15.59 6.32
CA ALA A 35 4.50 -15.83 7.15
C ALA A 35 5.25 -17.12 6.77
N SER A 36 4.52 -18.16 6.34
CA SER A 36 5.12 -19.43 5.89
C SER A 36 5.92 -19.34 4.58
N GLN A 37 5.72 -18.26 3.80
CA GLN A 37 6.40 -18.03 2.52
C GLN A 37 7.62 -17.12 2.66
N LEU A 38 7.80 -16.47 3.82
CA LEU A 38 8.91 -15.56 4.06
C LEU A 38 10.15 -16.35 4.48
N SER A 39 11.25 -16.16 3.74
CA SER A 39 12.48 -16.94 3.89
C SER A 39 13.68 -16.11 4.33
N GLN A 40 13.49 -14.83 4.66
CA GLN A 40 14.57 -13.93 5.04
C GLN A 40 15.17 -14.35 6.39
N PRO A 41 16.51 -14.38 6.55
CA PRO A 41 17.18 -14.99 7.71
C PRO A 41 16.73 -14.46 9.08
N ASP A 42 16.46 -13.16 9.19
CA ASP A 42 16.09 -12.52 10.45
C ASP A 42 14.56 -12.38 10.65
N PHE A 43 13.76 -12.98 9.77
CA PHE A 43 12.31 -12.90 9.84
C PHE A 43 11.77 -13.48 11.15
N ARG A 44 10.95 -12.68 11.85
CA ARG A 44 10.28 -13.07 13.10
C ARG A 44 8.79 -13.25 12.85
N LYS A 45 8.39 -14.50 12.60
CA LYS A 45 7.00 -14.90 12.33
C LYS A 45 5.99 -14.34 13.34
N GLU A 46 6.26 -14.51 14.64
CA GLU A 46 5.35 -14.05 15.70
C GLU A 46 5.17 -12.53 15.67
N ASN A 47 6.25 -11.77 15.45
CA ASN A 47 6.17 -10.31 15.35
C ASN A 47 5.31 -9.89 14.15
N PHE A 48 5.55 -10.50 12.98
CA PHE A 48 4.75 -10.24 11.80
C PHE A 48 3.26 -10.49 12.04
N ILE A 49 2.91 -11.64 12.61
CA ILE A 49 1.53 -11.99 12.92
C ILE A 49 0.92 -10.99 13.91
N ASN A 50 1.64 -10.63 14.97
CA ASN A 50 1.19 -9.64 15.95
C ASN A 50 0.92 -8.27 15.30
N TYR A 51 1.79 -7.82 14.38
CA TYR A 51 1.55 -6.59 13.63
C TYR A 51 0.29 -6.67 12.76
N MET A 52 0.03 -7.81 12.13
CA MET A 52 -1.16 -8.01 11.30
C MET A 52 -2.46 -8.06 12.13
N PHE A 53 -2.39 -8.39 13.42
CA PHE A 53 -3.54 -8.28 14.33
C PHE A 53 -3.81 -6.84 14.80
N MET A 54 -2.82 -5.95 14.74
CA MET A 54 -2.98 -4.55 15.13
C MET A 54 -3.64 -3.73 14.01
N LYS A 55 -4.97 -3.78 13.91
CA LYS A 55 -5.73 -3.12 12.83
C LYS A 55 -5.40 -1.63 12.65
N GLU A 56 -5.23 -0.88 13.72
CA GLU A 56 -4.86 0.54 13.65
C GLU A 56 -3.52 0.77 12.96
N TYR A 57 -2.56 -0.12 13.22
CA TYR A 57 -1.24 -0.10 12.57
C TYR A 57 -1.38 -0.41 11.07
N VAL A 58 -2.09 -1.48 10.72
CA VAL A 58 -2.32 -1.88 9.31
C VAL A 58 -3.04 -0.77 8.53
N ILE A 59 -4.07 -0.16 9.14
CA ILE A 59 -4.81 0.95 8.54
C ILE A 59 -3.89 2.16 8.33
N ASN A 60 -3.14 2.57 9.35
CA ASN A 60 -2.25 3.71 9.23
C ASN A 60 -1.17 3.48 8.15
N ASP A 61 -0.59 2.28 8.10
CA ASP A 61 0.40 1.93 7.09
C ASP A 61 -0.18 2.01 5.67
N LEU A 62 -1.41 1.53 5.47
CA LEU A 62 -2.13 1.67 4.19
C LEU A 62 -2.51 3.13 3.86
N VAL A 63 -2.78 3.99 4.85
CA VAL A 63 -2.94 5.43 4.63
C VAL A 63 -1.63 6.04 4.13
N GLN A 64 -0.50 5.71 4.76
CA GLN A 64 0.82 6.15 4.31
C GLN A 64 1.11 5.63 2.90
N ALA A 65 0.74 4.39 2.60
CA ALA A 65 0.92 3.82 1.27
C ALA A 65 0.17 4.61 0.18
N ARG A 66 -1.07 5.03 0.45
CA ARG A 66 -1.82 5.89 -0.47
C ARG A 66 -1.12 7.23 -0.72
N HIS A 67 -0.57 7.85 0.32
CA HIS A 67 0.21 9.08 0.21
C HIS A 67 1.50 8.89 -0.60
N SER A 68 2.26 7.84 -0.30
CA SER A 68 3.46 7.47 -1.05
C SER A 68 3.17 7.23 -2.52
N LYS A 69 2.10 6.48 -2.83
CA LYS A 69 1.65 6.24 -4.20
C LYS A 69 1.33 7.54 -4.93
N GLU A 70 0.62 8.46 -4.27
CA GLU A 70 0.29 9.77 -4.85
C GLU A 70 1.56 10.53 -5.24
N ILE A 71 2.54 10.61 -4.34
CA ILE A 71 3.79 11.33 -4.61
C ILE A 71 4.65 10.65 -5.66
N PHE A 72 4.72 9.32 -5.60
CA PHE A 72 5.45 8.56 -6.60
C PHE A 72 4.97 8.96 -7.99
N PHE A 73 3.66 8.96 -8.23
CA PHE A 73 3.10 9.35 -9.53
C PHE A 73 3.07 10.86 -9.79
N SER A 74 3.07 11.72 -8.78
CA SER A 74 3.20 13.17 -9.03
C SER A 74 4.61 13.54 -9.49
N ARG A 75 5.64 12.77 -9.09
CA ARG A 75 7.05 13.09 -9.35
C ARG A 75 7.77 12.06 -10.20
N TYR A 76 7.11 10.98 -10.66
CA TYR A 76 7.80 9.90 -11.39
C TYR A 76 8.55 10.40 -12.62
N HIS A 77 8.06 11.47 -13.27
CA HIS A 77 8.71 12.08 -14.44
C HIS A 77 10.03 12.80 -14.10
N GLU A 78 10.25 13.16 -12.84
CA GLU A 78 11.53 13.68 -12.34
C GLU A 78 12.60 12.55 -12.23
N PHE A 79 12.17 11.29 -12.28
CA PHE A 79 12.99 10.11 -12.05
C PHE A 79 12.91 9.17 -13.28
N PHE A 80 13.88 9.23 -14.19
CA PHE A 80 13.94 8.52 -15.48
C PHE A 80 14.01 6.97 -15.43
N TRP A 81 13.50 6.32 -14.38
CA TRP A 81 13.84 4.94 -14.01
C TRP A 81 12.67 3.94 -14.11
N CYS A 82 11.57 4.27 -14.78
CA CYS A 82 10.36 3.46 -14.79
C CYS A 82 10.07 2.80 -16.15
N GLU A 83 9.98 1.48 -16.17
CA GLU A 83 9.42 0.72 -17.29
C GLU A 83 8.04 0.14 -16.90
N PRO A 84 6.92 0.74 -17.34
CA PRO A 84 5.58 0.39 -16.87
C PRO A 84 5.10 -1.02 -17.29
N ASN A 85 5.81 -1.67 -18.22
CA ASN A 85 5.44 -2.96 -18.81
C ASN A 85 6.48 -4.07 -18.58
N LEU A 86 7.43 -3.89 -17.67
CA LEU A 86 8.41 -4.93 -17.37
C LEU A 86 7.72 -6.02 -16.53
N VAL A 87 7.38 -7.16 -17.14
CA VAL A 87 7.00 -8.36 -16.39
C VAL A 87 8.29 -9.01 -15.92
N SER A 88 8.44 -9.18 -14.61
CA SER A 88 9.63 -9.87 -14.10
C SER A 88 9.67 -11.32 -14.60
N PRO A 89 10.81 -11.78 -15.17
CA PRO A 89 10.96 -13.17 -15.61
C PRO A 89 11.08 -14.17 -14.45
N VAL A 90 11.26 -13.71 -13.21
CA VAL A 90 11.58 -14.59 -12.05
C VAL A 90 10.36 -14.89 -11.19
N LYS A 91 9.45 -13.93 -11.01
CA LYS A 91 8.29 -14.07 -10.11
C LYS A 91 6.94 -13.78 -10.78
N HIS A 92 6.90 -13.54 -12.10
CA HIS A 92 5.68 -13.16 -12.83
C HIS A 92 4.91 -12.00 -12.18
N LEU A 93 5.65 -11.03 -11.63
CA LEU A 93 5.09 -9.87 -10.97
C LEU A 93 4.73 -8.79 -12.00
N SER A 94 3.66 -8.06 -11.70
CA SER A 94 3.13 -6.95 -12.50
C SER A 94 2.85 -5.72 -11.64
N THR A 95 2.79 -4.55 -12.29
CA THR A 95 2.39 -3.31 -11.63
C THR A 95 0.99 -3.45 -11.06
N GLY A 96 0.80 -3.04 -9.82
CA GLY A 96 -0.45 -3.14 -9.09
C GLY A 96 -0.61 -4.42 -8.27
N ASP A 97 0.25 -5.44 -8.44
CA ASP A 97 0.21 -6.63 -7.60
C ASP A 97 0.39 -6.29 -6.12
N LEU A 98 -0.40 -6.96 -5.28
CA LEU A 98 -0.31 -6.85 -3.82
C LEU A 98 0.82 -7.75 -3.33
N VAL A 99 1.71 -7.21 -2.50
CA VAL A 99 2.92 -7.90 -2.07
C VAL A 99 3.29 -7.59 -0.63
N THR A 100 4.02 -8.52 -0.03
CA THR A 100 4.77 -8.32 1.22
C THR A 100 6.23 -8.10 0.89
N TYR A 101 6.80 -7.01 1.41
CA TYR A 101 8.22 -6.72 1.33
C TYR A 101 8.90 -7.08 2.65
N THR A 102 9.99 -7.83 2.61
CA THR A 102 10.80 -8.16 3.79
C THR A 102 12.22 -7.64 3.62
N ASN A 103 12.64 -6.71 4.49
CA ASN A 103 13.96 -6.11 4.39
C ASN A 103 15.08 -7.04 4.88
N GLN A 104 16.34 -6.62 4.72
CA GLN A 104 17.53 -7.35 5.16
C GLN A 104 17.59 -7.63 6.67
N HIS A 105 16.79 -6.94 7.47
CA HIS A 105 16.68 -7.12 8.93
C HIS A 105 15.52 -8.05 9.33
N GLY A 106 14.83 -8.65 8.36
CA GLY A 106 13.70 -9.54 8.59
C GLY A 106 12.38 -8.82 8.91
N GLU A 107 12.34 -7.49 8.86
CA GLU A 107 11.12 -6.72 9.06
C GLU A 107 10.26 -6.82 7.79
N SER A 108 8.98 -7.17 7.97
CA SER A 108 8.08 -7.47 6.87
C SER A 108 6.88 -6.53 6.88
N TYR A 109 6.59 -5.95 5.71
CA TYR A 109 5.54 -4.98 5.48
C TYR A 109 4.59 -5.56 4.44
N ALA A 110 3.36 -5.89 4.86
CA ALA A 110 2.35 -6.48 3.98
C ALA A 110 1.41 -5.42 3.41
N ASN A 111 0.63 -5.83 2.40
CA ASN A 111 -0.42 -5.04 1.77
C ASN A 111 0.07 -3.87 0.91
N HIS A 112 1.31 -3.93 0.43
CA HIS A 112 1.86 -2.92 -0.47
C HIS A 112 1.67 -3.30 -1.92
N ARG A 113 1.62 -2.30 -2.81
CA ARG A 113 1.49 -2.49 -4.25
C ARG A 113 2.76 -2.14 -4.98
N ILE A 114 3.06 -2.93 -6.01
CA ILE A 114 4.09 -2.61 -6.99
C ILE A 114 3.63 -1.38 -7.79
N LEU A 115 4.44 -0.33 -7.80
CA LEU A 115 4.18 0.90 -8.53
C LEU A 115 4.87 0.92 -9.89
N SER A 116 6.08 0.38 -9.96
CA SER A 116 6.89 0.36 -11.17
C SER A 116 8.07 -0.60 -11.03
N PHE A 117 8.74 -0.86 -12.15
CA PHE A 117 9.93 -1.70 -12.26
C PHE A 117 11.11 -0.86 -12.76
N PHE A 118 12.30 -1.26 -12.33
CA PHE A 118 13.58 -0.74 -12.79
C PHE A 118 14.53 -1.90 -13.05
N GLN A 119 15.14 -1.94 -14.24
CA GLN A 119 16.19 -2.91 -14.55
C GLN A 119 17.54 -2.20 -14.62
N LYS A 120 18.51 -2.70 -13.84
CA LYS A 120 19.90 -2.23 -13.93
C LYS A 120 20.57 -2.75 -15.21
N PRO A 121 21.65 -2.12 -15.68
CA PRO A 121 22.42 -2.60 -16.84
C PRO A 121 22.99 -4.03 -16.70
N ASN A 122 23.18 -4.52 -15.47
CA ASN A 122 23.62 -5.88 -15.18
C ASN A 122 22.47 -6.92 -15.25
N GLY A 123 21.25 -6.50 -15.60
CA GLY A 123 20.08 -7.36 -15.72
C GLY A 123 19.28 -7.53 -14.41
N GLU A 124 19.76 -7.03 -13.27
CA GLU A 124 19.04 -7.11 -12.00
C GLU A 124 17.76 -6.27 -12.05
N VAL A 125 16.64 -6.87 -11.63
CA VAL A 125 15.33 -6.24 -11.61
C VAL A 125 14.98 -5.80 -10.18
N TYR A 126 14.61 -4.53 -10.07
CA TYR A 126 14.15 -3.88 -8.87
C TYR A 126 12.73 -3.36 -9.03
N LEU A 127 12.07 -3.13 -7.90
CA LEU A 127 10.68 -2.73 -7.82
C LEU A 127 10.57 -1.45 -7.02
N PHE A 128 9.61 -0.61 -7.37
CA PHE A 128 9.15 0.49 -6.53
C PHE A 128 7.82 0.10 -5.90
N LEU A 129 7.67 0.34 -4.61
CA LEU A 129 6.47 0.01 -3.84
C LEU A 129 5.84 1.29 -3.28
N ASP A 130 4.56 1.22 -2.94
CA ASP A 130 3.85 2.25 -2.17
C ASP A 130 4.20 2.22 -0.67
N ILE A 131 5.49 2.12 -0.34
CA ILE A 131 5.99 2.26 1.03
C ILE A 131 6.38 3.72 1.31
N ARG A 132 6.62 4.09 2.57
CA ARG A 132 7.04 5.46 2.94
C ARG A 132 8.21 5.99 2.09
N ASP A 133 9.20 5.15 1.83
CA ASP A 133 10.35 5.45 0.96
C ASP A 133 10.10 4.98 -0.49
N CYS A 134 9.01 5.41 -1.11
CA CYS A 134 8.56 4.91 -2.43
C CYS A 134 9.54 5.13 -3.60
N PHE A 135 10.53 6.01 -3.45
CA PHE A 135 11.59 6.21 -4.45
C PHE A 135 12.83 5.33 -4.22
N LYS A 136 12.84 4.50 -3.18
CA LYS A 136 13.90 3.54 -2.93
C LYS A 136 13.56 2.22 -3.64
N PRO A 137 14.34 1.79 -4.64
CA PRO A 137 14.10 0.51 -5.30
C PRO A 137 14.38 -0.64 -4.33
N VAL A 138 13.53 -1.67 -4.34
CA VAL A 138 13.68 -2.90 -3.55
C VAL A 138 13.98 -4.08 -4.47
N SER A 139 14.77 -5.04 -3.99
CA SER A 139 15.11 -6.23 -4.78
C SER A 139 13.90 -7.13 -4.94
N ILE A 140 13.72 -7.71 -6.12
CA ILE A 140 12.65 -8.67 -6.35
C ILE A 140 12.74 -9.93 -5.47
N THR A 141 13.95 -10.26 -5.00
CA THR A 141 14.16 -11.38 -4.05
C THR A 141 13.43 -11.17 -2.73
N ASP A 142 13.23 -9.91 -2.35
CA ASP A 142 12.70 -9.49 -1.04
C ASP A 142 11.16 -9.43 -1.01
N ILE A 143 10.53 -9.80 -2.13
CA ILE A 143 9.10 -9.65 -2.36
C ILE A 143 8.36 -10.99 -2.35
N THR A 144 7.25 -11.05 -1.64
CA THR A 144 6.34 -12.20 -1.59
C THR A 144 4.97 -11.77 -2.12
N LEU A 145 4.46 -12.47 -3.13
CA LEU A 145 3.17 -12.15 -3.74
C LEU A 145 2.01 -12.47 -2.78
N GLN A 146 1.08 -11.54 -2.62
CA GLN A 146 -0.15 -11.72 -1.87
C GLN A 146 -1.32 -11.97 -2.81
N LYS A 147 -2.20 -12.89 -2.41
CA LYS A 147 -3.49 -13.12 -3.06
C LYS A 147 -4.57 -12.21 -2.50
N GLY A 148 -4.37 -11.69 -1.28
CA GLY A 148 -5.33 -10.82 -0.62
C GLY A 148 -4.70 -9.99 0.49
N TYR A 149 -5.49 -9.05 1.02
CA TYR A 149 -5.12 -8.24 2.16
C TYR A 149 -4.98 -9.08 3.43
N VAL A 150 -3.96 -8.79 4.23
CA VAL A 150 -3.67 -9.44 5.51
C VAL A 150 -3.93 -8.43 6.63
N GLY A 151 -4.56 -8.86 7.73
CA GLY A 151 -4.87 -8.00 8.88
C GLY A 151 -6.10 -7.09 8.72
N LEU A 152 -6.59 -6.90 7.50
CA LEU A 152 -7.95 -6.43 7.22
C LEU A 152 -8.82 -7.65 6.89
N THR A 153 -10.08 -7.64 7.32
CA THR A 153 -10.93 -8.85 7.32
C THR A 153 -12.36 -8.60 6.85
N CYS A 154 -12.80 -7.35 6.79
CA CYS A 154 -14.17 -7.00 6.45
C CYS A 154 -14.26 -5.63 5.77
N ALA A 155 -15.45 -5.28 5.29
CA ALA A 155 -15.71 -4.02 4.60
C ALA A 155 -15.47 -2.81 5.52
N GLU A 156 -15.84 -2.94 6.79
CA GLU A 156 -15.74 -1.91 7.81
C GLU A 156 -14.28 -1.50 8.08
N ASP A 157 -13.34 -2.43 7.91
CA ASP A 157 -11.90 -2.13 8.01
C ASP A 157 -11.46 -1.18 6.87
N PHE A 158 -12.03 -1.33 5.67
CA PHE A 158 -11.76 -0.43 4.55
C PHE A 158 -12.52 0.89 4.68
N ASP A 159 -13.71 0.90 5.24
CA ASP A 159 -14.40 2.15 5.59
C ASP A 159 -13.58 2.96 6.61
N ALA A 160 -13.03 2.29 7.62
CA ALA A 160 -12.12 2.90 8.58
C ALA A 160 -10.84 3.43 7.91
N LEU A 161 -10.28 2.70 6.93
CA LEU A 161 -9.16 3.17 6.11
C LEU A 161 -9.52 4.44 5.30
N GLU A 162 -10.68 4.50 4.67
CA GLU A 162 -11.13 5.69 3.92
C GLU A 162 -11.30 6.90 4.85
N ILE A 163 -11.93 6.70 6.01
CA ILE A 163 -12.06 7.74 7.03
C ILE A 163 -10.68 8.21 7.48
N ALA A 164 -9.78 7.28 7.83
CA ALA A 164 -8.42 7.62 8.25
C ALA A 164 -7.66 8.39 7.16
N TYR A 165 -7.78 8.00 5.89
CA TYR A 165 -7.15 8.72 4.78
C TYR A 165 -7.71 10.15 4.60
N GLN A 166 -9.00 10.36 4.84
CA GLN A 166 -9.64 11.67 4.71
C GLN A 166 -9.31 12.62 5.86
N TYR A 167 -9.19 12.09 7.09
CA TYR A 167 -9.12 12.90 8.31
C TYR A 167 -7.76 12.89 9.01
N ASN A 168 -6.86 11.96 8.69
CA ASN A 168 -5.51 11.99 9.24
C ASN A 168 -4.75 13.21 8.73
N ALA A 169 -3.87 13.74 9.59
CA ALA A 169 -2.97 14.81 9.21
C ALA A 169 -2.12 14.36 8.02
N LEU A 170 -2.22 15.11 6.92
CA LEU A 170 -1.38 14.88 5.75
C LEU A 170 0.08 15.11 6.15
N PRO A 171 1.00 14.18 5.84
CA PRO A 171 2.42 14.44 6.02
C PRO A 171 2.85 15.71 5.26
N LEU A 172 3.72 16.53 5.86
CA LEU A 172 4.12 17.82 5.29
C LEU A 172 4.61 17.73 3.84
N TYR A 173 5.36 16.67 3.51
CA TYR A 173 5.87 16.44 2.16
C TYR A 173 4.76 16.21 1.12
N ILE A 174 3.61 15.66 1.51
CA ILE A 174 2.41 15.53 0.67
C ILE A 174 1.73 16.88 0.46
N GLN A 175 1.64 17.68 1.53
CA GLN A 175 1.06 19.02 1.46
C GLN A 175 1.82 19.90 0.47
N LEU A 176 3.15 19.95 0.61
CA LEU A 176 4.03 20.72 -0.26
C LEU A 176 3.97 20.26 -1.74
N ASP A 177 3.88 18.94 -1.99
CA ASP A 177 3.72 18.41 -3.35
C ASP A 177 2.38 18.84 -3.98
N ARG A 178 1.27 18.72 -3.24
CA ARG A 178 -0.06 19.14 -3.70
C ARG A 178 -0.10 20.64 -3.99
N GLU A 179 0.46 21.47 -3.10
CA GLU A 179 0.55 22.92 -3.28
C GLU A 179 1.35 23.28 -4.54
N LYS A 180 2.53 22.68 -4.73
CA LYS A 180 3.37 22.90 -5.92
C LYS A 180 2.62 22.57 -7.22
N ARG A 181 1.86 21.47 -7.24
CA ARG A 181 1.03 21.08 -8.40
C ARG A 181 -0.10 22.07 -8.65
N GLN A 182 -0.80 22.52 -7.62
CA GLN A 182 -1.87 23.50 -7.76
C GLN A 182 -1.35 24.83 -8.31
N SER A 183 -0.20 25.31 -7.81
CA SER A 183 0.44 26.53 -8.34
C SER A 183 0.84 26.38 -9.80
N ALA A 184 1.37 25.22 -10.22
CA ALA A 184 1.73 24.96 -11.61
C ALA A 184 0.53 24.90 -12.57
N MET A 185 -0.66 24.52 -12.09
CA MET A 185 -1.88 24.49 -12.90
C MET A 185 -2.52 25.88 -13.09
N GLN A 186 -2.20 26.83 -12.22
CA GLN A 186 -2.76 28.20 -12.23
C GLN A 186 -1.86 29.21 -12.96
N ALA A 187 -0.63 28.84 -13.29
CA ALA A 187 0.34 29.64 -14.04
C ALA A 187 0.25 29.37 -15.55
#